data_AF-A0A5C3NIL2-F1
#
_entry.id   AF-A0A5C3NIL2-F1
#
_cell.length_a   1.000
_cell.length_b   1.000
_cell.length_c   1.000
_cell.angle_alpha   90.00
_cell.angle_beta   90.00
_cell.angle_gamma   90.00
#
_symmetry.space_group_name_H-M   'P 1'
#
loop_
_entity.id
_entity.type
_entity.pdbx_description
1 polymer ?
#
loop_
_entity_poly.entity_id
_entity_poly.type
_entity_poly.pdbx_seq_one_letter_code
_entity_poly.pdbx_strand_id
1 'polypeptide(L)'
;MADSVPKASLYYYPPSIWCAAVLLCLEEKGYSEEEIDKKVVDLSKGENYALSFLRLNPKATVPTLVAPLEKTLSAEVESRFKALTETKTIIEFLDKSRSAFSRTNTTSSAPAPALAPATIAFTTVSNSIIDLLHSDEAHPGAARWYNARDEATLAKICPSLQAFFAAKRDAIAASLAESEKGAIQASAKTKKFWEDKSTAASEFAQLFGDGEKPESELSPEAKAKREEYFNTAKLVWETNLRNVLTRLSKEMIGPHALGDQLSLADLHLGAWLARLVTLAGGDISDKGDVAIGKLEKHIGNGFALPKDFQWTPARRDDTSEVKPVVQSKLAAFWDAVRERPSWKKVYANGLH
;
A
#
# COMPACT_ATOMS: atom_id res chain seq x y z
N MET A 1 22.27 -19.72 -28.38
CA MET A 1 21.76 -19.40 -27.02
C MET A 1 20.34 -18.93 -27.23
N ALA A 2 19.36 -19.47 -26.51
CA ALA A 2 17.98 -19.01 -26.70
C ALA A 2 17.91 -17.56 -26.21
N ASP A 3 17.66 -16.63 -27.13
CA ASP A 3 17.54 -15.21 -26.82
C ASP A 3 16.38 -15.02 -25.84
N SER A 4 16.71 -14.80 -24.57
CA SER A 4 15.71 -14.64 -23.52
C SER A 4 15.02 -13.30 -23.69
N VAL A 5 13.71 -13.32 -23.94
CA VAL A 5 12.87 -12.12 -23.95
C VAL A 5 13.14 -11.32 -22.67
N PRO A 6 13.42 -10.01 -22.76
CA PRO A 6 13.72 -9.19 -21.58
C PRO A 6 12.58 -9.25 -20.56
N LYS A 7 12.91 -9.42 -19.28
CA LYS A 7 11.92 -9.49 -18.20
C LYS A 7 11.55 -8.10 -17.70
N ALA A 8 10.32 -7.96 -17.20
CA ALA A 8 9.94 -6.77 -16.46
C ALA A 8 10.62 -6.78 -15.07
N SER A 9 11.04 -5.61 -14.59
CA SER A 9 11.59 -5.45 -13.23
C SER A 9 10.60 -4.69 -12.34
N LEU A 10 10.15 -5.29 -11.25
CA LEU A 10 9.35 -4.64 -10.22
C LEU A 10 10.22 -4.16 -9.07
N TYR A 11 10.38 -2.85 -8.95
CA TYR A 11 11.01 -2.22 -7.79
C TYR A 11 9.96 -2.04 -6.69
N TYR A 12 10.21 -2.63 -5.51
CA TYR A 12 9.23 -2.70 -4.43
C TYR A 12 9.89 -2.66 -3.05
N TYR A 13 9.07 -2.37 -2.03
CA TYR A 13 9.45 -2.48 -0.64
C TYR A 13 8.42 -3.39 0.03
N PRO A 14 8.80 -4.57 0.57
CA PRO A 14 7.82 -5.53 1.07
C PRO A 14 6.82 -4.95 2.08
N PRO A 15 7.22 -4.09 3.05
CA PRO A 15 6.28 -3.45 3.98
C PRO A 15 5.42 -2.33 3.36
N SER A 16 5.55 -2.00 2.08
CA SER A 16 4.78 -0.94 1.43
C SER A 16 3.39 -1.43 1.04
N ILE A 17 2.36 -0.71 1.49
CA ILE A 17 0.94 -0.95 1.22
C ILE A 17 0.68 -1.10 -0.27
N TRP A 18 1.17 -0.14 -1.06
CA TRP A 18 0.90 -0.14 -2.50
C TRP A 18 1.73 -1.17 -3.26
N CYS A 19 2.86 -1.61 -2.71
CA CYS A 19 3.56 -2.78 -3.22
C CYS A 19 2.75 -4.05 -2.96
N ALA A 20 2.14 -4.21 -1.78
CA ALA A 20 1.28 -5.34 -1.48
C ALA A 20 0.11 -5.46 -2.47
N ALA A 21 -0.52 -4.34 -2.86
CA ALA A 21 -1.57 -4.36 -3.90
C ALA A 21 -1.06 -4.92 -5.26
N VAL A 22 0.15 -4.54 -5.68
CA VAL A 22 0.77 -5.09 -6.90
C VAL A 22 1.14 -6.57 -6.71
N LEU A 23 1.70 -6.95 -5.57
CA LEU A 23 2.03 -8.35 -5.29
C LEU A 23 0.77 -9.23 -5.28
N LEU A 24 -0.33 -8.76 -4.68
CA LEU A 24 -1.63 -9.45 -4.76
C LEU A 24 -2.07 -9.61 -6.21
N CYS A 25 -1.94 -8.57 -7.05
CA CYS A 25 -2.22 -8.66 -8.48
C CYS A 25 -1.38 -9.76 -9.16
N LEU A 26 -0.08 -9.81 -8.89
CA LEU A 26 0.81 -10.81 -9.47
C LEU A 26 0.36 -12.23 -9.14
N GLU A 27 0.05 -12.49 -7.88
CA GLU A 27 -0.42 -13.82 -7.44
C GLU A 27 -1.79 -14.17 -8.03
N GLU A 28 -2.74 -13.24 -8.02
CA GLU A 28 -4.09 -13.45 -8.56
C GLU A 28 -4.11 -13.66 -10.06
N LYS A 29 -3.17 -13.03 -10.78
CA LYS A 29 -2.96 -13.21 -12.22
C LYS A 29 -2.01 -14.37 -12.54
N GLY A 30 -1.57 -15.12 -11.53
CA GLY A 30 -0.76 -16.31 -11.69
C GLY A 30 0.65 -16.05 -12.21
N TYR A 31 1.23 -14.85 -12.01
CA TYR A 31 2.63 -14.57 -12.36
C TYR A 31 3.58 -15.44 -11.54
N SER A 32 4.47 -16.15 -12.21
CA SER A 32 5.52 -16.92 -11.55
C SER A 32 6.65 -15.99 -11.11
N GLU A 33 7.46 -16.45 -10.16
CA GLU A 33 8.65 -15.73 -9.71
C GLU A 33 9.71 -15.58 -10.81
N GLU A 34 9.63 -16.39 -11.88
CA GLU A 34 10.58 -16.34 -12.99
C GLU A 34 10.21 -15.31 -14.06
N GLU A 35 8.99 -14.76 -14.02
CA GLU A 35 8.47 -13.88 -15.07
C GLU A 35 8.73 -12.40 -14.80
N ILE A 36 8.95 -12.03 -13.53
CA ILE A 36 9.17 -10.64 -13.12
C ILE A 36 10.33 -10.60 -12.12
N ASP A 37 11.35 -9.82 -12.46
CA ASP A 37 12.49 -9.59 -11.59
C ASP A 37 12.10 -8.61 -10.47
N LYS A 38 12.02 -9.10 -9.23
CA LYS A 38 11.69 -8.28 -8.06
C LYS A 38 12.96 -7.65 -7.48
N LYS A 39 13.00 -6.33 -7.35
CA LYS A 39 14.13 -5.55 -6.82
C LYS A 39 13.70 -4.77 -5.59
N VAL A 40 14.35 -5.02 -4.45
CA VAL A 40 14.02 -4.33 -3.21
C VAL A 40 14.60 -2.91 -3.23
N VAL A 41 13.77 -1.94 -2.82
CA VAL A 41 14.15 -0.54 -2.56
C VAL A 41 13.74 -0.23 -1.13
N ASP A 42 14.69 -0.21 -0.21
CA ASP A 42 14.44 -0.09 1.23
C ASP A 42 14.07 1.35 1.61
N LEU A 43 12.76 1.58 1.80
CA LEU A 43 12.25 2.90 2.21
C LEU A 43 12.70 3.29 3.62
N SER A 44 13.03 2.32 4.48
CA SER A 44 13.52 2.61 5.84
C SER A 44 14.93 3.20 5.84
N LYS A 45 15.68 3.00 4.75
CA LYS A 45 17.02 3.56 4.53
C LYS A 45 17.03 4.73 3.56
N GLY A 46 15.87 5.13 3.05
CA GLY A 46 15.77 6.21 2.05
C GLY A 46 16.35 5.84 0.67
N GLU A 47 16.46 4.56 0.31
CA GLU A 47 17.05 4.12 -0.97
C GLU A 47 16.28 4.66 -2.20
N ASN A 48 14.99 4.94 -2.04
CA ASN A 48 14.16 5.57 -3.07
C ASN A 48 14.60 7.01 -3.43
N TYR A 49 15.48 7.63 -2.65
CA TYR A 49 16.06 8.94 -2.95
C TYR A 49 17.36 8.86 -3.74
N ALA A 50 17.95 7.66 -3.91
CA ALA A 50 19.15 7.49 -4.71
C ALA A 50 18.91 7.96 -6.15
N LEU A 51 19.88 8.66 -6.75
CA LEU A 51 19.75 9.20 -8.10
C LEU A 51 19.47 8.11 -9.14
N SER A 52 20.01 6.91 -8.94
CA SER A 52 19.75 5.73 -9.78
C SER A 52 18.26 5.35 -9.79
N PHE A 53 17.60 5.40 -8.65
CA PHE A 53 16.16 5.14 -8.55
C PHE A 53 15.32 6.30 -9.07
N LEU A 54 15.70 7.56 -8.79
CA LEU A 54 14.98 8.74 -9.28
C LEU A 54 14.94 8.85 -10.81
N ARG A 55 15.90 8.25 -11.51
CA ARG A 55 15.87 8.11 -12.97
C ARG A 55 14.75 7.18 -13.46
N LEU A 56 14.33 6.23 -12.64
CA LEU A 56 13.21 5.33 -12.92
C LEU A 56 11.88 5.96 -12.48
N ASN A 57 11.85 6.51 -11.27
CA ASN A 57 10.68 7.18 -10.72
C ASN A 57 11.06 8.50 -10.02
N PRO A 58 10.88 9.66 -10.67
CA PRO A 58 11.25 10.95 -10.11
C PRO A 58 10.39 11.37 -8.90
N LYS A 59 9.30 10.66 -8.61
CA LYS A 59 8.49 10.89 -7.40
C LYS A 59 9.07 10.24 -6.15
N ALA A 60 10.12 9.43 -6.29
CA ALA A 60 10.73 8.66 -5.20
C ALA A 60 9.72 7.72 -4.49
N THR A 61 8.83 7.08 -5.24
CA THR A 61 7.82 6.17 -4.70
C THR A 61 7.99 4.75 -5.21
N VAL A 62 7.51 3.79 -4.42
CA VAL A 62 7.34 2.39 -4.83
C VAL A 62 5.86 2.03 -4.69
N PRO A 63 5.32 1.11 -5.50
CA PRO A 63 5.99 0.29 -6.51
C PRO A 63 6.41 1.06 -7.77
N THR A 64 7.37 0.53 -8.53
CA THR A 64 7.71 1.00 -9.88
C THR A 64 8.00 -0.20 -10.76
N LEU A 65 7.24 -0.38 -11.84
CA LEU A 65 7.42 -1.47 -12.80
C LEU A 65 8.13 -0.95 -14.04
N VAL A 66 9.29 -1.52 -14.36
CA VAL A 66 10.01 -1.25 -15.61
C VAL A 66 9.72 -2.41 -16.55
N ALA A 67 8.82 -2.19 -17.51
CA ALA A 67 8.38 -3.21 -18.45
C ALA A 67 8.99 -3.00 -19.84
N PRO A 68 9.40 -4.05 -20.55
CA PRO A 68 9.86 -3.95 -21.93
C PRO A 68 8.70 -3.54 -22.87
N LEU A 69 9.01 -2.79 -23.91
CA LEU A 69 8.04 -2.42 -24.93
C LEU A 69 7.84 -3.59 -25.89
N GLU A 70 6.58 -3.89 -26.19
CA GLU A 70 6.17 -4.96 -27.11
C GLU A 70 6.88 -4.89 -28.46
N LYS A 71 7.07 -3.67 -28.99
CA LYS A 71 7.70 -3.43 -30.30
C LYS A 71 9.21 -3.66 -30.32
N THR A 72 9.83 -3.99 -29.19
CA THR A 72 11.29 -4.16 -29.05
C THR A 72 11.64 -5.45 -28.31
N LEU A 73 10.80 -6.49 -28.45
CA LEU A 73 11.01 -7.80 -27.83
C LEU A 73 11.80 -8.78 -28.73
N SER A 74 12.07 -8.44 -29.99
CA SER A 74 12.88 -9.27 -30.89
C SER A 74 14.37 -9.17 -30.55
N ALA A 75 15.10 -10.26 -30.73
CA ALA A 75 16.55 -10.32 -30.48
C ALA A 75 17.37 -9.35 -31.37
N GLU A 76 16.80 -8.91 -32.49
CA GLU A 76 17.44 -8.05 -33.48
C GLU A 76 17.35 -6.54 -33.13
N VAL A 77 16.55 -6.16 -32.13
CA VAL A 77 16.30 -4.76 -31.77
C VAL A 77 16.66 -4.54 -30.30
N GLU A 78 17.40 -3.46 -30.03
CA GLU A 78 17.69 -3.04 -28.65
C GLU A 78 16.38 -2.82 -27.87
N SER A 79 16.21 -3.58 -26.78
CA SER A 79 14.99 -3.55 -25.99
C SER A 79 14.81 -2.21 -25.30
N ARG A 80 13.66 -1.58 -25.58
CA ARG A 80 13.25 -0.34 -24.91
C ARG A 80 12.34 -0.67 -23.75
N PHE A 81 12.45 0.10 -22.68
CA PHE A 81 11.67 -0.09 -21.48
C PHE A 81 10.83 1.15 -21.17
N LYS A 82 9.68 0.93 -20.53
CA LYS A 82 8.82 1.97 -19.99
C LYS A 82 8.67 1.75 -18.48
N ALA A 83 8.94 2.81 -17.72
CA ALA A 83 8.63 2.84 -16.30
C ALA A 83 7.15 3.20 -16.09
N LEU A 84 6.44 2.36 -15.36
CA LEU A 84 5.13 2.61 -14.78
C LEU A 84 5.34 2.89 -13.29
N THR A 85 4.99 4.10 -12.85
CA THR A 85 5.30 4.62 -11.51
C THR A 85 4.09 4.69 -10.59
N GLU A 86 2.88 4.53 -11.15
CA GLU A 86 1.62 4.64 -10.42
C GLU A 86 1.01 3.27 -10.20
N THR A 87 0.66 2.96 -8.94
CA THR A 87 0.11 1.66 -8.54
C THR A 87 -1.11 1.26 -9.37
N LYS A 88 -2.04 2.18 -9.62
CA LYS A 88 -3.25 1.95 -10.43
C LYS A 88 -2.87 1.47 -11.84
N THR A 89 -1.98 2.22 -12.48
CA THR A 89 -1.50 1.91 -13.84
C THR A 89 -0.72 0.61 -13.91
N ILE A 90 0.08 0.28 -12.88
CA ILE A 90 0.81 -0.99 -12.81
C ILE A 90 -0.16 -2.17 -12.74
N ILE A 91 -1.14 -2.11 -11.84
CA ILE A 91 -2.12 -3.19 -11.67
C ILE A 91 -2.99 -3.35 -12.93
N GLU A 92 -3.47 -2.26 -13.51
CA GLU A 92 -4.21 -2.32 -14.78
C GLU A 92 -3.36 -2.88 -15.93
N PHE A 93 -2.08 -2.52 -16.00
CA PHE A 93 -1.17 -3.05 -17.01
C PHE A 93 -1.01 -4.57 -16.83
N LEU A 94 -0.74 -5.04 -15.61
CA LEU A 94 -0.58 -6.47 -15.31
C LEU A 94 -1.87 -7.26 -15.61
N ASP A 95 -3.04 -6.74 -15.24
CA ASP A 95 -4.32 -7.39 -15.54
C ASP A 95 -4.56 -7.52 -17.06
N LYS A 96 -4.26 -6.46 -17.82
CA LYS A 96 -4.39 -6.45 -19.30
C LYS A 96 -3.34 -7.31 -20.00
N SER A 97 -2.11 -7.34 -19.49
CA SER A 97 -0.99 -8.07 -20.08
C SER A 97 -1.14 -9.59 -19.97
N ARG A 98 -2.00 -10.09 -19.08
CA ARG A 98 -2.25 -11.52 -18.94
C ARG A 98 -3.74 -11.84 -18.87
N SER A 99 -4.25 -12.53 -19.89
CA SER A 99 -5.59 -13.09 -19.90
C SER A 99 -5.59 -14.60 -19.60
N ALA A 100 -6.77 -15.18 -19.38
CA ALA A 100 -6.96 -16.62 -19.21
C ALA A 100 -6.46 -17.46 -20.42
N PHE A 101 -6.27 -16.82 -21.58
CA PHE A 101 -5.76 -17.46 -22.79
C PHE A 101 -4.30 -17.12 -23.09
N SER A 102 -3.63 -16.35 -22.21
CA SER A 102 -2.23 -15.97 -22.40
C SER A 102 -1.35 -17.21 -22.35
N ARG A 103 -0.72 -17.54 -23.47
CA ARG A 103 0.25 -18.65 -23.60
C ARG A 103 1.64 -18.16 -24.03
N THR A 104 1.79 -16.88 -24.31
CA THR A 104 3.05 -16.31 -24.80
C THR A 104 3.95 -15.95 -23.64
N ASN A 105 5.17 -16.53 -23.62
CA ASN A 105 6.22 -16.22 -22.64
C ASN A 105 5.78 -16.36 -21.17
N THR A 106 4.82 -17.27 -20.90
CA THR A 106 4.39 -17.63 -19.55
C THR A 106 5.06 -18.93 -19.12
N THR A 107 5.65 -18.96 -17.93
CA THR A 107 6.16 -20.18 -17.28
C THR A 107 5.19 -20.72 -16.24
N SER A 108 4.13 -19.97 -15.93
CA SER A 108 3.06 -20.38 -15.02
C SER A 108 1.89 -21.06 -15.72
N SER A 109 1.33 -22.10 -15.08
CA SER A 109 0.06 -22.72 -15.43
C SER A 109 -1.11 -22.28 -14.53
N ALA A 110 -0.86 -21.32 -13.63
CA ALA A 110 -1.89 -20.80 -12.73
C ALA A 110 -2.97 -20.03 -13.53
N PRO A 111 -4.24 -20.04 -13.07
CA PRO A 111 -5.29 -19.30 -13.74
C PRO A 111 -5.01 -17.79 -13.70
N ALA A 112 -5.43 -17.09 -14.76
CA ALA A 112 -5.36 -15.64 -14.86
C ALA A 112 -6.76 -15.04 -15.09
N PRO A 113 -7.61 -14.98 -14.04
CA PRO A 113 -8.95 -14.39 -14.13
C PRO A 113 -8.87 -12.92 -14.55
N ALA A 114 -9.92 -12.42 -15.23
CA ALA A 114 -10.06 -10.99 -15.46
C ALA A 114 -10.45 -10.31 -14.15
N LEU A 115 -9.66 -9.31 -13.72
CA LEU A 115 -9.96 -8.52 -12.52
C LEU A 115 -10.66 -7.21 -12.86
N ALA A 116 -10.46 -6.69 -14.07
CA ALA A 116 -11.23 -5.57 -14.59
C ALA A 116 -12.73 -5.95 -14.72
N PRO A 117 -13.66 -5.10 -14.25
CA PRO A 117 -15.09 -5.40 -14.35
C PRO A 117 -15.59 -5.44 -15.80
N ALA A 118 -16.54 -6.34 -16.07
CA ALA A 118 -17.09 -6.53 -17.42
C ALA A 118 -18.11 -5.45 -17.85
N THR A 119 -18.68 -4.70 -16.90
CA THR A 119 -19.73 -3.72 -17.18
C THR A 119 -19.25 -2.30 -16.88
N ILE A 120 -19.83 -1.32 -17.58
CA ILE A 120 -19.53 0.10 -17.33
C ILE A 120 -19.93 0.48 -15.90
N ALA A 121 -21.08 0.00 -15.42
CA ALA A 121 -21.55 0.28 -14.07
C ALA A 121 -20.54 -0.20 -12.99
N PHE A 122 -20.06 -1.44 -13.10
CA PHE A 122 -19.08 -1.95 -12.16
C PHE A 122 -17.69 -1.32 -12.34
N THR A 123 -17.31 -0.94 -13.56
CA THR A 123 -16.09 -0.15 -13.80
C THR A 123 -16.16 1.19 -13.07
N THR A 124 -17.29 1.89 -13.12
CA THR A 124 -17.48 3.17 -12.42
C THR A 124 -17.35 3.01 -10.90
N VAL A 125 -17.99 2.00 -10.31
CA VAL A 125 -17.89 1.74 -8.86
C VAL A 125 -16.46 1.33 -8.48
N SER A 126 -15.83 0.47 -9.27
CA SER A 126 -14.43 0.06 -9.05
C SER A 126 -13.49 1.26 -9.03
N ASN A 127 -13.62 2.17 -10.01
CA ASN A 127 -12.78 3.37 -10.08
C ASN A 127 -13.06 4.31 -8.92
N SER A 128 -14.32 4.50 -8.52
CA SER A 128 -14.70 5.32 -7.36
C SER A 128 -14.01 4.83 -6.07
N ILE A 129 -14.07 3.52 -5.81
CA ILE A 129 -13.41 2.89 -4.66
C ILE A 129 -11.89 3.08 -4.73
N ILE A 130 -11.28 2.81 -5.89
CA ILE A 130 -9.84 2.95 -6.09
C ILE A 130 -9.41 4.42 -5.92
N ASP A 131 -10.17 5.38 -6.42
CA ASP A 131 -9.88 6.81 -6.29
C ASP A 131 -10.01 7.27 -4.84
N LEU A 132 -11.04 6.80 -4.13
CA LEU A 132 -11.21 7.05 -2.70
C LEU A 132 -10.02 6.54 -1.88
N LEU A 133 -9.56 5.31 -2.13
CA LEU A 133 -8.44 4.70 -1.40
C LEU A 133 -7.09 5.38 -1.66
N HIS A 134 -6.94 6.08 -2.79
CA HIS A 134 -5.74 6.84 -3.16
C HIS A 134 -5.87 8.33 -2.88
N SER A 135 -6.96 8.78 -2.24
CA SER A 135 -7.14 10.16 -1.83
C SER A 135 -6.24 10.54 -0.64
N ASP A 136 -6.04 11.84 -0.42
CA ASP A 136 -5.29 12.34 0.72
C ASP A 136 -5.97 11.96 2.06
N GLU A 137 -7.30 11.89 2.09
CA GLU A 137 -8.08 11.45 3.25
C GLU A 137 -7.79 9.99 3.64
N ALA A 138 -7.47 9.15 2.66
CA ALA A 138 -7.20 7.72 2.85
C ALA A 138 -5.69 7.41 2.94
N HIS A 139 -4.81 8.41 2.98
CA HIS A 139 -3.38 8.20 2.81
C HIS A 139 -2.78 7.27 3.90
N PRO A 140 -2.30 6.05 3.55
CA PRO A 140 -1.88 5.05 4.54
C PRO A 140 -0.64 5.47 5.34
N GLY A 141 0.21 6.31 4.75
CA GLY A 141 1.34 6.91 5.47
C GLY A 141 0.87 7.85 6.57
N ALA A 142 -0.17 8.65 6.32
CA ALA A 142 -0.69 9.60 7.31
C ALA A 142 -1.33 8.83 8.48
N ALA A 143 -2.09 7.78 8.19
CA ALA A 143 -2.64 6.87 9.20
C ALA A 143 -1.53 6.29 10.11
N ARG A 144 -0.38 5.89 9.54
CA ARG A 144 0.77 5.38 10.31
C ARG A 144 1.46 6.45 11.13
N TRP A 145 1.75 7.62 10.56
CA TRP A 145 2.53 8.67 11.23
C TRP A 145 1.73 9.28 12.39
N TYR A 146 0.42 9.47 12.20
CA TYR A 146 -0.47 10.08 13.16
C TYR A 146 -1.33 9.04 13.92
N ASN A 147 -0.73 7.91 14.30
CA ASN A 147 -1.46 6.81 14.94
C ASN A 147 -1.60 6.94 16.47
N ALA A 148 -0.82 7.81 17.11
CA ALA A 148 -0.88 8.00 18.56
C ALA A 148 -2.02 8.93 18.98
N ARG A 149 -2.60 8.66 20.15
CA ARG A 149 -3.76 9.40 20.69
C ARG A 149 -3.49 10.09 22.02
N ASP A 150 -2.37 9.76 22.64
CA ASP A 150 -1.88 10.30 23.90
C ASP A 150 -0.35 10.19 23.94
N GLU A 151 0.25 10.75 24.98
CA GLU A 151 1.72 10.73 25.13
C GLU A 151 2.28 9.31 25.25
N ALA A 152 1.57 8.40 25.91
CA ALA A 152 2.02 7.03 26.11
C ALA A 152 2.08 6.24 24.79
N THR A 153 1.08 6.42 23.92
CA THR A 153 1.05 5.81 22.59
C THR A 153 2.01 6.50 21.62
N LEU A 154 2.24 7.82 21.78
CA LEU A 154 3.23 8.56 21.00
C LEU A 154 4.63 8.04 21.30
N ALA A 155 5.00 7.94 22.58
CA ALA A 155 6.30 7.41 23.00
C ALA A 155 6.57 6.00 22.42
N LYS A 156 5.55 5.14 22.31
CA LYS A 156 5.70 3.79 21.73
C LYS A 156 6.05 3.79 20.24
N ILE A 157 5.51 4.73 19.45
CA ILE A 157 5.72 4.76 17.99
C ILE A 157 6.94 5.60 17.60
N CYS A 158 7.36 6.52 18.47
CA CYS A 158 8.44 7.47 18.21
C CYS A 158 9.75 6.83 17.79
N PRO A 159 10.30 5.79 18.46
CA PRO A 159 11.59 5.21 18.06
C PRO A 159 11.62 4.74 16.61
N SER A 160 10.57 4.03 16.18
CA SER A 160 10.48 3.51 14.82
C SER A 160 10.35 4.63 13.78
N LEU A 161 9.51 5.63 14.06
CA LEU A 161 9.27 6.74 13.14
C LEU A 161 10.45 7.72 13.08
N GLN A 162 11.06 8.02 14.23
CA GLN A 162 12.27 8.83 14.30
C GLN A 162 13.38 8.20 13.47
N ALA A 163 13.65 6.91 13.63
CA ALA A 163 14.68 6.22 12.87
C ALA A 163 14.37 6.24 11.37
N PHE A 164 13.11 5.99 10.99
CA PHE A 164 12.67 6.02 9.60
C PHE A 164 12.89 7.39 8.93
N PHE A 165 12.49 8.47 9.59
CA PHE A 165 12.63 9.83 9.04
C PHE A 165 14.07 10.35 9.11
N ALA A 166 14.84 9.99 10.14
CA ALA A 166 16.25 10.33 10.26
C ALA A 166 17.07 9.65 9.14
N ALA A 167 16.88 8.35 8.92
CA ALA A 167 17.55 7.63 7.84
C ALA A 167 17.23 8.21 6.46
N LYS A 168 15.97 8.59 6.24
CA LYS A 168 15.56 9.30 5.02
C LYS A 168 16.26 10.65 4.86
N ARG A 169 16.30 11.49 5.90
CA ARG A 169 17.04 12.76 5.89
C ARG A 169 18.50 12.53 5.56
N ASP A 170 19.14 11.55 6.20
CA ASP A 170 20.56 11.29 6.08
C ASP A 170 20.94 10.76 4.69
N ALA A 171 20.11 9.87 4.11
CA ALA A 171 20.29 9.39 2.73
C ALA A 171 20.17 10.51 1.69
N ILE A 172 19.25 11.44 1.90
CA ILE A 172 19.08 12.61 1.03
C ILE A 172 20.27 13.57 1.18
N ALA A 173 20.71 13.84 2.42
CA ALA A 173 21.87 14.68 2.69
C ALA A 173 23.15 14.11 2.07
N ALA A 174 23.33 12.78 2.14
CA ALA A 174 24.43 12.10 1.46
C ALA A 174 24.39 12.30 -0.06
N SER A 175 23.21 12.17 -0.68
CA SER A 175 23.02 12.38 -2.13
C SER A 175 23.32 13.83 -2.55
N LEU A 176 22.91 14.81 -1.74
CA LEU A 176 23.25 16.23 -1.97
C LEU A 176 24.76 16.45 -1.90
N ALA A 177 25.42 15.93 -0.85
CA ALA A 177 26.86 16.07 -0.66
C ALA A 177 27.66 15.39 -1.79
N GLU A 178 27.25 14.20 -2.25
CA GLU A 178 27.85 13.54 -3.41
C GLU A 178 27.69 14.38 -4.69
N SER A 179 26.55 15.06 -4.83
CA SER A 179 26.31 15.91 -6.01
C SER A 179 27.11 17.21 -5.98
N GLU A 180 27.33 17.79 -4.80
CA GLU A 180 28.21 18.96 -4.63
C GLU A 180 29.68 18.61 -4.91
N LYS A 181 30.13 17.43 -4.50
CA LYS A 181 31.47 16.90 -4.80
C LYS A 181 31.66 16.47 -6.26
N GLY A 182 30.59 16.49 -7.07
CA GLY A 182 30.62 16.07 -8.47
C GLY A 182 30.64 14.54 -8.69
N ALA A 183 30.53 13.74 -7.63
CA ALA A 183 30.48 12.28 -7.71
C ALA A 183 29.20 11.78 -8.41
N ILE A 184 28.09 12.51 -8.23
CA ILE A 184 26.85 12.29 -8.98
C ILE A 184 26.35 13.58 -9.64
N GLN A 185 25.88 13.46 -10.87
CA GLN A 185 25.35 14.60 -11.65
C GLN A 185 23.82 14.64 -11.55
N ALA A 186 23.30 15.36 -10.56
CA ALA A 186 21.88 15.59 -10.37
C ALA A 186 21.44 16.93 -10.97
N SER A 187 20.27 16.97 -11.61
CA SER A 187 19.70 18.21 -12.15
C SER A 187 19.28 19.17 -11.03
N ALA A 188 19.18 20.47 -11.33
CA ALA A 188 18.70 21.47 -10.36
C ALA A 188 17.32 21.11 -9.78
N LYS A 189 16.43 20.56 -10.62
CA LYS A 189 15.11 20.05 -10.18
C LYS A 189 15.24 18.91 -9.16
N THR A 190 16.19 18.00 -9.36
CA THR A 190 16.44 16.87 -8.45
C THR A 190 17.03 17.36 -7.13
N LYS A 191 17.97 18.30 -7.17
CA LYS A 191 18.55 18.93 -5.97
C LYS A 191 17.47 19.63 -5.14
N LYS A 192 16.63 20.44 -5.77
CA LYS A 192 15.49 21.08 -5.10
C LYS A 192 14.52 20.07 -4.50
N PHE A 193 14.21 19.00 -5.23
CA PHE A 193 13.38 17.92 -4.70
C PHE A 193 14.00 17.27 -3.46
N TRP A 194 15.31 17.02 -3.46
CA TRP A 194 16.03 16.52 -2.29
C TRP A 194 15.98 17.51 -1.12
N GLU A 195 16.25 18.80 -1.34
CA GLU A 195 16.16 19.84 -0.31
C GLU A 195 14.78 19.87 0.35
N ASP A 196 13.71 19.94 -0.44
CA ASP A 196 12.33 19.95 0.05
C ASP A 196 12.00 18.70 0.88
N LYS A 197 12.46 17.52 0.42
CA LYS A 197 12.21 16.24 1.11
C LYS A 197 13.09 16.06 2.36
N SER A 198 14.29 16.61 2.38
CA SER A 198 15.19 16.61 3.53
C SER A 198 14.63 17.47 4.65
N THR A 199 14.11 18.65 4.32
CA THR A 199 13.46 19.55 5.29
C THR A 199 12.26 18.85 5.96
N ALA A 200 11.34 18.31 5.17
CA ALA A 200 10.18 17.61 5.71
C ALA A 200 10.58 16.38 6.55
N ALA A 201 11.58 15.60 6.11
CA ALA A 201 12.08 14.46 6.88
C ALA A 201 12.72 14.90 8.21
N SER A 202 13.42 16.03 8.22
CA SER A 202 14.04 16.59 9.42
C SER A 202 13.00 17.04 10.44
N GLU A 203 11.92 17.68 9.99
CA GLU A 203 10.82 18.11 10.87
C GLU A 203 10.14 16.91 11.55
N PHE A 204 9.85 15.84 10.80
CA PHE A 204 9.30 14.62 11.39
C PHE A 204 10.29 13.90 12.30
N ALA A 205 11.57 13.79 11.90
CA ALA A 205 12.59 13.18 12.73
C ALA A 205 12.76 13.91 14.06
N GLN A 206 12.68 15.24 14.06
CA GLN A 206 12.70 16.06 15.27
C GLN A 206 11.45 15.81 16.12
N LEU A 207 10.25 15.90 15.53
CA LEU A 207 8.98 15.69 16.24
C LEU A 207 8.96 14.34 16.97
N PHE A 208 9.35 13.26 16.29
CA PHE A 208 9.38 11.93 16.89
C PHE A 208 10.56 11.74 17.84
N GLY A 209 11.70 12.41 17.62
CA GLY A 209 12.82 12.43 18.57
C GLY A 209 12.49 13.13 19.89
N ASP A 210 11.55 14.07 19.87
CA ASP A 210 11.04 14.75 21.06
C ASP A 210 9.87 14.00 21.71
N GLY A 211 9.27 12.99 21.07
CA GLY A 211 8.01 12.41 21.53
C GLY A 211 8.10 11.53 22.78
N GLU A 212 9.30 11.09 23.19
CA GLU A 212 9.51 10.42 24.49
C GLU A 212 9.71 11.40 25.65
N LYS A 213 9.99 12.68 25.35
CA LYS A 213 10.25 13.67 26.38
C LYS A 213 8.95 14.06 27.10
N PRO A 214 8.94 14.16 28.43
CA PRO A 214 7.79 14.71 29.13
C PRO A 214 7.57 16.18 28.71
N GLU A 215 6.33 16.65 28.78
CA GLU A 215 5.99 18.01 28.35
C GLU A 215 6.82 19.09 29.08
N SER A 216 7.23 18.86 30.33
CA SER A 216 8.09 19.78 31.10
C SER A 216 9.47 20.02 30.47
N GLU A 217 9.96 19.10 29.65
CA GLU A 217 11.28 19.17 29.01
C GLU A 217 11.23 19.70 27.58
N LEU A 218 10.03 19.99 27.06
CA LEU A 218 9.85 20.52 25.72
C LEU A 218 9.98 22.04 25.69
N SER A 219 10.62 22.56 24.63
CA SER A 219 10.55 23.99 24.30
C SER A 219 9.11 24.39 23.95
N PRO A 220 8.75 25.69 24.04
CA PRO A 220 7.44 26.18 23.63
C PRO A 220 7.05 25.75 22.20
N GLU A 221 8.01 25.75 21.28
CA GLU A 221 7.81 25.34 19.88
C GLU A 221 7.57 23.83 19.77
N ALA A 222 8.32 23.02 20.53
CA ALA A 222 8.13 21.57 20.53
C ALA A 222 6.78 21.16 21.15
N LYS A 223 6.29 21.91 22.16
CA LYS A 223 4.93 21.74 22.71
C LYS A 223 3.87 22.02 21.64
N ALA A 224 3.99 23.15 20.94
CA ALA A 224 3.06 23.51 19.88
C ALA A 224 3.01 22.45 18.75
N LYS A 225 4.17 21.92 18.34
CA LYS A 225 4.24 20.83 17.35
C LYS A 225 3.61 19.53 17.85
N ARG A 226 3.75 19.19 19.13
CA ARG A 226 3.10 18.01 19.73
C ARG A 226 1.58 18.20 19.79
N GLU A 227 1.11 19.40 20.11
CA GLU A 227 -0.33 19.72 20.07
C GLU A 227 -0.89 19.60 18.64
N GLU A 228 -0.20 20.17 17.66
CA GLU A 228 -0.55 20.05 16.23
C GLU A 228 -0.58 18.59 15.76
N TYR A 229 0.39 17.77 16.23
CA TYR A 229 0.40 16.34 15.97
C TYR A 229 -0.88 15.67 16.44
N PHE A 230 -1.32 15.89 17.68
CA PHE A 230 -2.53 15.26 18.21
C PHE A 230 -3.81 15.79 17.54
N ASN A 231 -3.85 17.07 17.17
CA ASN A 231 -4.95 17.63 16.38
C ASN A 231 -5.03 16.96 15.00
N THR A 232 -3.88 16.75 14.35
CA THR A 232 -3.79 16.05 13.07
C THR A 232 -4.14 14.57 13.21
N ALA A 233 -3.72 13.90 14.28
CA ALA A 233 -4.08 12.51 14.55
C ALA A 233 -5.58 12.33 14.72
N LYS A 234 -6.25 13.26 15.42
CA LYS A 234 -7.71 13.28 15.51
C LYS A 234 -8.35 13.50 14.14
N LEU A 235 -7.88 14.47 13.36
CA LEU A 235 -8.40 14.71 12.01
C LEU A 235 -8.28 13.47 11.12
N VAL A 236 -7.10 12.84 11.09
CA VAL A 236 -6.84 11.66 10.26
C VAL A 236 -7.73 10.49 10.67
N TRP A 237 -7.75 10.11 11.94
CA TRP A 237 -8.44 8.90 12.38
C TRP A 237 -9.94 9.11 12.63
N GLU A 238 -10.30 10.19 13.29
CA GLU A 238 -11.67 10.40 13.77
C GLU A 238 -12.58 11.01 12.70
N THR A 239 -12.00 11.70 11.71
CA THR A 239 -12.75 12.37 10.64
C THR A 239 -12.47 11.74 9.27
N ASN A 240 -11.23 11.80 8.78
CA ASN A 240 -10.92 11.39 7.41
C ASN A 240 -11.15 9.90 7.20
N LEU A 241 -10.54 9.04 8.01
CA LEU A 241 -10.70 7.59 7.89
C LEU A 241 -12.13 7.13 8.21
N ARG A 242 -12.82 7.79 9.15
CA ARG A 242 -14.27 7.59 9.38
C ARG A 242 -15.07 7.81 8.10
N ASN A 243 -14.83 8.94 7.42
CA ASN A 243 -15.53 9.29 6.19
C ASN A 243 -15.22 8.30 5.07
N VAL A 244 -13.95 7.94 4.89
CA VAL A 244 -13.50 6.96 3.90
C VAL A 244 -14.18 5.61 4.14
N LEU A 245 -14.14 5.06 5.36
CA LEU A 245 -14.75 3.77 5.68
C LEU A 245 -16.27 3.79 5.52
N THR A 246 -16.92 4.89 5.89
CA THR A 246 -18.37 5.07 5.69
C THR A 246 -18.73 5.07 4.20
N ARG A 247 -17.95 5.75 3.36
CA ARG A 247 -18.14 5.79 1.90
C ARG A 247 -17.88 4.42 1.27
N LEU A 248 -16.78 3.76 1.65
CA LEU A 248 -16.47 2.40 1.22
C LEU A 248 -17.62 1.44 1.54
N SER A 249 -18.12 1.43 2.78
CA SER A 249 -19.22 0.55 3.17
C SER A 249 -20.52 0.81 2.39
N LYS A 250 -20.73 2.04 1.90
CA LYS A 250 -21.88 2.39 1.05
C LYS A 250 -21.68 1.93 -0.39
N GLU A 251 -20.49 2.15 -0.95
CA GLU A 251 -20.16 1.82 -2.34
C GLU A 251 -20.00 0.32 -2.58
N MET A 252 -19.53 -0.43 -1.58
CA MET A 252 -19.34 -1.88 -1.69
C MET A 252 -20.67 -2.63 -1.82
N ILE A 253 -20.68 -3.68 -2.63
CA ILE A 253 -21.81 -4.60 -2.75
C ILE A 253 -21.66 -5.76 -1.76
N GLY A 254 -20.45 -6.32 -1.63
CA GLY A 254 -20.10 -7.40 -0.70
C GLY A 254 -20.30 -8.81 -1.29
N PRO A 255 -19.53 -9.82 -0.85
CA PRO A 255 -18.42 -9.74 0.12
C PRO A 255 -17.15 -9.09 -0.47
N HIS A 256 -16.91 -9.17 -1.78
CA HIS A 256 -15.92 -8.35 -2.46
C HIS A 256 -16.51 -6.98 -2.82
N ALA A 257 -15.67 -6.03 -3.23
CA ALA A 257 -16.04 -4.66 -3.55
C ALA A 257 -17.25 -4.60 -4.49
N LEU A 258 -17.28 -5.46 -5.50
CA LEU A 258 -18.30 -5.48 -6.56
C LEU A 258 -19.23 -6.72 -6.49
N GLY A 259 -19.28 -7.41 -5.36
CA GLY A 259 -20.15 -8.58 -5.16
C GLY A 259 -19.36 -9.83 -4.82
N ASP A 260 -19.66 -10.94 -5.49
CA ASP A 260 -19.02 -12.23 -5.19
C ASP A 260 -17.63 -12.40 -5.81
N GLN A 261 -17.31 -11.65 -6.86
CA GLN A 261 -16.08 -11.80 -7.63
C GLN A 261 -15.01 -10.78 -7.21
N LEU A 262 -13.77 -11.26 -7.13
CA LEU A 262 -12.59 -10.41 -6.93
C LEU A 262 -12.39 -9.50 -8.15
N SER A 263 -12.07 -8.25 -7.89
CA SER A 263 -11.85 -7.19 -8.88
C SER A 263 -10.57 -6.40 -8.60
N LEU A 264 -10.23 -5.47 -9.50
CA LEU A 264 -9.12 -4.51 -9.28
C LEU A 264 -9.28 -3.73 -7.98
N ALA A 265 -10.50 -3.32 -7.62
CA ALA A 265 -10.77 -2.56 -6.40
C ALA A 265 -10.39 -3.35 -5.14
N ASP A 266 -10.60 -4.67 -5.14
CA ASP A 266 -10.30 -5.55 -4.01
C ASP A 266 -8.80 -5.65 -3.72
N LEU A 267 -7.95 -5.60 -4.75
CA LEU A 267 -6.49 -5.61 -4.57
C LEU A 267 -6.01 -4.37 -3.80
N HIS A 268 -6.59 -3.21 -4.13
CA HIS A 268 -6.30 -1.96 -3.45
C HIS A 268 -6.90 -1.93 -2.04
N LEU A 269 -8.17 -2.32 -1.91
CA LEU A 269 -8.88 -2.33 -0.64
C LEU A 269 -8.24 -3.29 0.36
N GLY A 270 -7.88 -4.49 -0.08
CA GLY A 270 -7.24 -5.51 0.75
C GLY A 270 -5.93 -4.99 1.33
N ALA A 271 -5.07 -4.42 0.49
CA ALA A 271 -3.79 -3.89 0.93
C ALA A 271 -3.95 -2.71 1.90
N TRP A 272 -4.84 -1.78 1.57
CA TRP A 272 -5.11 -0.61 2.41
C TRP A 272 -5.74 -0.98 3.76
N LEU A 273 -6.72 -1.88 3.76
CA LEU A 273 -7.41 -2.32 4.97
C LEU A 273 -6.48 -3.11 5.89
N ALA A 274 -5.58 -3.95 5.34
CA ALA A 274 -4.55 -4.64 6.12
C ALA A 274 -3.72 -3.67 6.97
N ARG A 275 -3.31 -2.54 6.38
CA ARG A 275 -2.57 -1.50 7.10
C ARG A 275 -3.39 -0.94 8.26
N LEU A 276 -4.64 -0.56 8.02
CA LEU A 276 -5.47 0.05 9.05
C LEU A 276 -5.79 -0.92 10.19
N VAL A 277 -6.10 -2.18 9.87
CA VAL A 277 -6.32 -3.23 10.87
C VAL A 277 -5.07 -3.41 11.74
N THR A 278 -3.88 -3.48 11.12
CA THR A 278 -2.61 -3.58 11.87
C THR A 278 -2.39 -2.40 12.80
N LEU A 279 -2.61 -1.17 12.32
CA LEU A 279 -2.45 0.05 13.11
C LEU A 279 -3.44 0.15 14.27
N ALA A 280 -4.60 -0.50 14.13
CA ALA A 280 -5.62 -0.64 15.18
C ALA A 280 -5.37 -1.83 16.14
N GLY A 281 -4.23 -2.52 16.02
CA GLY A 281 -3.87 -3.67 16.87
C GLY A 281 -4.47 -5.01 16.42
N GLY A 282 -4.91 -5.08 15.16
CA GLY A 282 -5.34 -6.32 14.53
C GLY A 282 -4.18 -7.12 13.93
N ASP A 283 -4.43 -8.39 13.68
CA ASP A 283 -3.47 -9.32 13.07
C ASP A 283 -4.13 -10.25 12.05
N ILE A 284 -3.32 -11.07 11.38
CA ILE A 284 -3.78 -11.94 10.28
C ILE A 284 -4.74 -13.05 10.73
N SER A 285 -4.74 -13.40 12.02
CA SER A 285 -5.63 -14.42 12.58
C SER A 285 -7.04 -13.90 12.86
N ASP A 286 -7.19 -12.58 13.03
CA ASP A 286 -8.47 -11.93 13.31
C ASP A 286 -9.51 -12.22 12.21
N LYS A 287 -10.68 -12.67 12.63
CA LYS A 287 -11.88 -12.77 11.77
C LYS A 287 -12.43 -11.37 11.47
N GLY A 288 -13.27 -11.26 10.45
CA GLY A 288 -13.85 -10.00 9.97
C GLY A 288 -14.37 -9.11 11.08
N ASP A 289 -15.29 -9.60 11.91
CA ASP A 289 -15.86 -8.82 13.02
C ASP A 289 -14.82 -8.36 14.06
N VAL A 290 -13.78 -9.16 14.30
CA VAL A 290 -12.72 -8.82 15.26
C VAL A 290 -11.79 -7.76 14.67
N ALA A 291 -11.34 -7.95 13.44
CA ALA A 291 -10.46 -7.02 12.74
C ALA A 291 -11.13 -5.65 12.57
N ILE A 292 -12.39 -5.64 12.09
CA ILE A 292 -13.16 -4.41 11.90
C ILE A 292 -13.57 -3.81 13.24
N GLY A 293 -13.92 -4.61 14.26
CA GLY A 293 -14.23 -4.10 15.60
C GLY A 293 -13.04 -3.40 16.27
N LYS A 294 -11.81 -3.92 16.08
CA LYS A 294 -10.58 -3.24 16.51
C LYS A 294 -10.41 -1.89 15.79
N LEU A 295 -10.63 -1.87 14.48
CA LEU A 295 -10.56 -0.65 13.68
C LEU A 295 -11.62 0.40 14.09
N GLU A 296 -12.86 -0.02 14.31
CA GLU A 296 -13.96 0.84 14.79
C GLU A 296 -13.62 1.46 16.15
N LYS A 297 -13.12 0.63 17.08
CA LYS A 297 -12.67 1.08 18.40
C LYS A 297 -11.53 2.09 18.29
N HIS A 298 -10.58 1.86 17.38
CA HIS A 298 -9.44 2.74 17.17
C HIS A 298 -9.84 4.07 16.53
N ILE A 299 -10.85 4.09 15.64
CA ILE A 299 -11.43 5.33 15.13
C ILE A 299 -12.13 6.10 16.25
N GLY A 300 -12.87 5.42 17.12
CA GLY A 300 -13.45 6.01 18.32
C GLY A 300 -14.71 6.86 18.07
N ASN A 301 -15.09 7.67 19.06
CA ASN A 301 -16.32 8.50 19.09
C ASN A 301 -17.58 7.74 18.61
N GLY A 302 -17.78 6.52 19.14
CA GLY A 302 -18.94 5.68 18.85
C GLY A 302 -19.08 5.25 17.39
N PHE A 303 -18.01 5.32 16.59
CA PHE A 303 -18.05 4.87 15.20
C PHE A 303 -18.33 3.37 15.13
N ALA A 304 -19.30 3.00 14.30
CA ALA A 304 -19.61 1.63 13.94
C ALA A 304 -20.15 1.59 12.52
N LEU A 305 -19.75 0.58 11.77
CA LEU A 305 -20.27 0.30 10.45
C LEU A 305 -21.59 -0.48 10.56
N PRO A 306 -22.52 -0.32 9.59
CA PRO A 306 -23.74 -1.11 9.55
C PRO A 306 -23.44 -2.61 9.53
N LYS A 307 -24.12 -3.37 10.40
CA LYS A 307 -24.07 -4.84 10.48
C LYS A 307 -25.32 -5.44 9.89
N ASP A 308 -25.58 -5.10 8.64
CA ASP A 308 -26.80 -5.43 7.88
C ASP A 308 -26.51 -6.34 6.67
N PHE A 309 -25.24 -6.70 6.44
CA PHE A 309 -24.86 -7.55 5.33
C PHE A 309 -24.88 -9.02 5.72
N GLN A 310 -25.82 -9.77 5.13
CA GLN A 310 -25.92 -11.21 5.27
C GLN A 310 -25.23 -11.90 4.10
N TRP A 311 -24.31 -12.82 4.38
CA TRP A 311 -23.63 -13.62 3.37
C TRP A 311 -23.29 -15.01 3.88
N THR A 312 -22.91 -15.90 2.96
CA THR A 312 -22.53 -17.28 3.29
C THR A 312 -21.05 -17.46 2.95
N PRO A 313 -20.16 -17.56 3.96
CA PRO A 313 -18.73 -17.75 3.73
C PRO A 313 -18.43 -19.03 2.94
N ALA A 314 -17.28 -19.07 2.25
CA ALA A 314 -16.86 -20.30 1.58
C ALA A 314 -16.66 -21.45 2.60
N ARG A 315 -17.11 -22.65 2.22
CA ARG A 315 -17.01 -23.86 3.05
C ARG A 315 -15.54 -24.21 3.31
N ARG A 316 -15.15 -24.35 4.59
CA ARG A 316 -13.77 -24.62 5.01
C ARG A 316 -13.46 -26.13 5.14
N ASP A 317 -14.47 -26.96 5.40
CA ASP A 317 -14.37 -28.42 5.43
C ASP A 317 -15.70 -29.09 5.02
N ASP A 318 -15.65 -30.34 4.57
CA ASP A 318 -16.82 -31.10 4.10
C ASP A 318 -17.77 -31.56 5.21
N THR A 319 -17.44 -31.27 6.47
CA THR A 319 -18.15 -31.78 7.66
C THR A 319 -18.99 -30.74 8.38
N SER A 320 -18.74 -29.44 8.14
CA SER A 320 -19.44 -28.34 8.80
C SER A 320 -20.58 -27.81 7.95
N GLU A 321 -21.74 -27.57 8.57
CA GLU A 321 -22.82 -26.75 7.97
C GLU A 321 -22.34 -25.29 7.86
N VAL A 322 -22.43 -24.72 6.66
CA VAL A 322 -22.15 -23.30 6.46
C VAL A 322 -23.41 -22.51 6.76
N LYS A 323 -23.38 -21.75 7.87
CA LYS A 323 -24.50 -20.89 8.26
C LYS A 323 -24.28 -19.48 7.70
N PRO A 324 -25.35 -18.80 7.24
CA PRO A 324 -25.27 -17.38 6.92
C PRO A 324 -24.78 -16.57 8.12
N VAL A 325 -23.92 -15.59 7.86
CA VAL A 325 -23.38 -14.67 8.85
C VAL A 325 -23.87 -13.27 8.54
N VAL A 326 -24.29 -12.53 9.58
CA VAL A 326 -24.67 -11.12 9.48
C VAL A 326 -23.55 -10.28 10.10
N GLN A 327 -22.90 -9.46 9.28
CA GLN A 327 -21.80 -8.59 9.70
C GLN A 327 -21.72 -7.34 8.83
N SER A 328 -20.71 -6.50 9.01
CA SER A 328 -20.48 -5.38 8.10
C SER A 328 -19.88 -5.86 6.77
N LYS A 329 -20.08 -5.12 5.68
CA LYS A 329 -19.49 -5.47 4.38
C LYS A 329 -17.97 -5.54 4.42
N LEU A 330 -17.32 -4.67 5.21
CA LEU A 330 -15.87 -4.71 5.39
C LEU A 330 -15.40 -5.92 6.20
N ALA A 331 -16.20 -6.40 7.16
CA ALA A 331 -15.91 -7.63 7.88
C ALA A 331 -16.03 -8.85 6.96
N ALA A 332 -17.08 -8.90 6.13
CA ALA A 332 -17.24 -9.93 5.11
C ALA A 332 -16.12 -9.90 4.07
N PHE A 333 -15.71 -8.71 3.63
CA PHE A 333 -14.57 -8.55 2.74
C PHE A 333 -13.27 -9.08 3.35
N TRP A 334 -13.00 -8.73 4.61
CA TRP A 334 -11.82 -9.22 5.33
C TRP A 334 -11.79 -10.74 5.40
N ASP A 335 -12.92 -11.37 5.76
CA ASP A 335 -13.05 -12.82 5.80
C ASP A 335 -12.90 -13.48 4.42
N ALA A 336 -13.41 -12.85 3.37
CA ALA A 336 -13.29 -13.37 2.00
C ALA A 336 -11.85 -13.27 1.48
N VAL A 337 -11.20 -12.12 1.63
CA VAL A 337 -9.87 -11.87 1.05
C VAL A 337 -8.78 -12.66 1.80
N ARG A 338 -8.88 -12.80 3.13
CA ARG A 338 -7.85 -13.49 3.92
C ARG A 338 -7.72 -14.98 3.60
N GLU A 339 -8.79 -15.59 3.07
CA GLU A 339 -8.78 -17.01 2.72
C GLU A 339 -8.09 -17.29 1.38
N ARG A 340 -7.84 -16.23 0.58
CA ARG A 340 -7.24 -16.35 -0.73
C ARG A 340 -5.77 -16.77 -0.64
N PRO A 341 -5.29 -17.65 -1.56
CA PRO A 341 -3.87 -18.03 -1.60
C PRO A 341 -2.92 -16.84 -1.78
N SER A 342 -3.31 -15.85 -2.60
CA SER A 342 -2.56 -14.60 -2.81
C SER A 342 -2.32 -13.86 -1.50
N TRP A 343 -3.37 -13.67 -0.70
CA TRP A 343 -3.30 -13.02 0.61
C TRP A 343 -2.39 -13.77 1.55
N LYS A 344 -2.58 -15.09 1.67
CA LYS A 344 -1.75 -15.96 2.52
C LYS A 344 -0.27 -15.89 2.14
N LYS A 345 0.06 -15.75 0.85
CA LYS A 345 1.44 -15.59 0.39
C LYS A 345 1.99 -14.19 0.65
N VAL A 346 1.26 -13.13 0.30
CA VAL A 346 1.72 -11.73 0.45
C VAL A 346 1.87 -11.35 1.93
N TYR A 347 0.98 -11.84 2.79
CA TYR A 347 0.97 -11.57 4.23
C TYR A 347 1.49 -12.74 5.07
N ALA A 348 2.27 -13.66 4.48
CA ALA A 348 2.82 -14.81 5.19
C ALA A 348 3.64 -14.44 6.43
N ASN A 349 4.30 -13.28 6.39
CA ASN A 349 5.11 -12.74 7.49
C ASN A 349 4.35 -11.76 8.39
N GLY A 350 3.02 -11.78 8.35
CA GLY A 350 2.15 -10.87 9.08
C GLY A 350 1.67 -9.68 8.25
N LEU A 351 0.67 -9.00 8.81
CA LEU A 351 0.18 -7.75 8.26
C LEU A 351 1.26 -6.67 8.44
N HIS A 352 1.36 -5.75 7.48
CA HIS A 352 2.42 -4.74 7.48
C HIS A 352 1.95 -3.33 7.24
#